data_AF-A0A4Q2Y8R0-F1
#
_entry.id   AF-A0A4Q2Y8R0-F1
#
_cell.length_a   1.000
_cell.length_b   1.000
_cell.length_c   1.000
_cell.angle_alpha   90.00
_cell.angle_beta   90.00
_cell.angle_gamma   90.00
#
_symmetry.space_group_name_H-M   'P 1'
#
loop_
_entity.id
_entity.type
_entity.pdbx_description
1 polymer ?
#
loop_
_entity_poly.entity_id
_entity_poly.type
_entity_poly.pdbx_seq_one_letter_code
_entity_poly.pdbx_strand_id
1 'polypeptide(L)' 'YKGDGFLYKMVRLLTGGALHVAQGRMRLDDFEKLLDQPEGLPFGKSPVCAPADGLYLEQVLFP' A
#
# COMPACT_ATOMS: atom_id res chain seq x y z
N TYR A 1 -0.57 7.68 7.34
CA TYR A 1 -0.55 8.24 5.98
C TYR A 1 -1.17 9.63 6.02
N LYS A 2 -0.68 10.56 5.20
CA LYS A 2 -1.24 11.91 5.01
C LYS A 2 -1.24 12.21 3.51
N GLY A 3 -2.26 12.89 3.01
CA GLY A 3 -2.40 13.21 1.59
C GLY A 3 -3.78 13.77 1.27
N ASP A 4 -3.91 14.37 0.09
CA ASP A 4 -5.13 15.07 -0.35
C ASP A 4 -6.22 14.12 -0.85
N GLY A 5 -5.85 12.87 -1.12
CA GLY A 5 -6.75 11.82 -1.54
C GLY A 5 -6.03 10.48 -1.62
N PHE A 6 -6.79 9.39 -1.49
CA PHE A 6 -6.28 8.04 -1.63
C PHE A 6 -7.21 7.24 -2.54
N LEU A 7 -6.63 6.43 -3.42
CA LEU A 7 -7.40 5.49 -4.23
C LEU A 7 -8.06 4.43 -3.34
N TYR A 8 -9.08 3.78 -3.88
CA TYR A 8 -9.73 2.64 -3.20
C TYR A 8 -8.70 1.61 -2.77
N LYS A 9 -8.72 1.25 -1.47
CA LYS A 9 -7.79 0.31 -0.80
C LYS A 9 -6.31 0.72 -0.78
N MET A 10 -5.89 1.86 -1.33
CA MET A 10 -4.48 2.25 -1.46
C MET A 10 -3.69 2.12 -0.15
N VAL A 11 -4.19 2.74 0.93
CA VAL A 11 -3.53 2.72 2.24
C VAL A 11 -3.37 1.29 2.77
N ARG A 12 -4.39 0.45 2.62
CA ARG A 12 -4.37 -0.94 3.10
C ARG A 12 -3.45 -1.83 2.26
N LEU A 13 -3.34 -1.58 0.97
CA LEU A 13 -2.41 -2.29 0.07
C LEU A 13 -0.95 -1.92 0.37
N LEU A 14 -0.67 -0.63 0.61
CA LEU A 14 0.65 -0.16 1.02
C LEU A 14 1.05 -0.74 2.38
N THR A 15 0.15 -0.69 3.36
CA THR A 15 0.39 -1.23 4.70
C THR A 15 0.62 -2.74 4.67
N GLY A 16 -0.19 -3.47 3.90
CA GLY A 16 -0.07 -4.92 3.75
C GLY A 16 1.27 -5.35 3.15
N GLY A 17 1.69 -4.69 2.08
CA GLY A 17 3.00 -4.91 1.45
C GLY A 17 4.16 -4.62 2.39
N ALA A 18 4.16 -3.45 3.04
CA ALA A 18 5.20 -3.07 3.99
C ALA A 18 5.32 -4.06 5.16
N LEU A 19 4.19 -4.54 5.70
CA LEU A 19 4.18 -5.55 6.77
C LEU A 19 4.78 -6.89 6.30
N HIS A 20 4.48 -7.32 5.07
CA HIS A 20 5.06 -8.54 4.52
C HIS A 20 6.56 -8.42 4.28
N VAL A 21 7.04 -7.25 3.83
CA VAL A 21 8.48 -6.97 3.72
C VAL A 21 9.14 -7.05 5.09
N ALA A 22 8.57 -6.38 6.10
CA ALA A 22 9.09 -6.40 7.47
C ALA A 22 9.13 -7.81 8.09
N GLN A 23 8.19 -8.69 7.70
CA GLN A 23 8.13 -10.08 8.14
C GLN A 23 9.01 -11.04 7.32
N GLY A 24 9.72 -10.55 6.30
CA GLY A 24 10.51 -11.38 5.38
C GLY A 24 9.67 -12.26 4.44
N ARG A 25 8.36 -11.99 4.31
CA ARG A 25 7.43 -12.72 3.44
C ARG A 25 7.39 -12.19 2.00
N MET A 26 7.98 -11.01 1.78
CA MET A 26 8.13 -10.36 0.48
C MET A 26 9.51 -9.70 0.46
N ARG A 27 10.23 -9.78 -0.66
CA ARG A 27 11.51 -9.07 -0.80
C ARG A 27 11.25 -7.58 -0.98
N LEU A 28 12.13 -6.74 -0.43
CA LEU A 28 12.04 -5.29 -0.60
C LEU A 28 12.02 -4.89 -2.08
N ASP A 29 12.95 -5.39 -2.89
CA ASP A 29 13.02 -5.06 -4.33
C ASP A 29 11.76 -5.47 -5.10
N ASP A 30 11.06 -6.53 -4.67
CA ASP A 30 9.81 -6.94 -5.33
C ASP A 30 8.66 -6.01 -4.94
N PHE A 31 8.66 -5.48 -3.71
CA PHE A 31 7.73 -4.44 -3.31
C PHE A 31 8.00 -3.11 -4.02
N GLU A 32 9.27 -2.74 -4.20
CA GLU A 32 9.68 -1.55 -4.98
C GLU A 32 9.21 -1.63 -6.43
N LYS A 33 9.38 -2.79 -7.09
CA LYS A 33 8.85 -3.02 -8.44
C LYS A 33 7.33 -2.83 -8.53
N LEU A 34 6.58 -3.18 -7.48
CA LEU A 34 5.13 -2.98 -7.48
C LEU A 34 4.72 -1.50 -7.34
N LEU A 35 5.56 -0.70 -6.67
CA LEU A 35 5.36 0.75 -6.50
C LEU A 35 5.70 1.53 -7.77
N ASP A 36 6.76 1.13 -8.48
CA ASP A 36 7.27 1.81 -9.68
C ASP A 36 7.24 0.88 -10.90
N GLN A 37 6.05 0.42 -11.27
CA GLN A 37 5.85 -0.42 -12.45
C GLN A 37 5.27 0.36 -13.63
N PRO A 38 5.63 -0.02 -14.87
CA PRO A 38 5.07 0.60 -16.06
C PRO A 38 3.57 0.30 -16.20
N GLU A 39 2.93 1.08 -17.07
CA GLU A 39 1.55 0.85 -17.49
C GLU A 39 1.36 -0.59 -17.99
N GLY A 40 0.21 -1.19 -17.70
CA GLY A 40 -0.06 -2.61 -17.97
C GLY A 40 0.28 -3.57 -16.82
N LEU A 41 0.94 -3.08 -15.76
CA LEU A 41 1.19 -3.81 -14.50
C LEU A 41 1.86 -5.19 -14.69
N PRO A 42 3.05 -5.26 -15.30
CA PRO A 42 3.72 -6.53 -15.61
C PRO A 42 4.11 -7.35 -14.37
N PHE A 43 4.26 -6.70 -13.22
CA PHE A 43 4.53 -7.36 -11.93
C PHE A 43 3.24 -7.69 -11.16
N GLY A 44 2.08 -7.45 -11.77
CA GLY A 44 0.77 -7.70 -11.19
C GLY A 44 0.30 -6.61 -10.24
N LYS A 45 -0.89 -6.84 -9.67
CA LYS A 45 -1.46 -5.97 -8.64
C LYS A 45 -0.89 -6.35 -7.27
N SER A 46 -0.85 -5.38 -6.35
CA SER A 46 -0.46 -5.66 -4.96
C SER A 46 -1.33 -6.79 -4.38
N PRO A 47 -0.75 -7.91 -3.95
CA PRO A 47 -1.52 -9.09 -3.52
C PRO A 47 -1.97 -8.99 -2.06
N VAL A 48 -1.40 -8.07 -1.28
CA VAL A 48 -1.58 -8.02 0.18
C VAL A 48 -2.38 -6.79 0.57
N CYS A 49 -3.63 -7.01 0.97
CA CYS A 49 -4.48 -5.97 1.53
C CYS A 49 -4.58 -6.19 3.04
N ALA A 50 -4.06 -5.25 3.84
CA ALA A 50 -4.22 -5.28 5.29
C ALA A 50 -5.71 -5.32 5.69
N PRO A 51 -6.11 -5.90 6.83
CA PRO A 51 -7.47 -5.83 7.34
C PRO A 51 -8.01 -4.40 7.46
N ALA A 52 -9.34 -4.22 7.36
CA ALA A 52 -9.96 -2.89 7.32
C ALA A 52 -10.14 -2.28 8.71
N ASP A 53 -10.38 -3.13 9.70
CA ASP A 53 -10.57 -2.83 11.11
C ASP A 53 -9.34 -2.19 11.78
N GLY A 54 -8.16 -2.31 11.18
CA GLY A 54 -6.95 -1.61 11.64
C GLY A 54 -6.72 -0.21 11.06
N LEU A 55 -7.56 0.24 10.11
CA LEU A 55 -7.40 1.55 9.46
C LEU A 55 -8.43 2.56 9.97
N TYR A 56 -7.94 3.69 10.49
CA TYR A 56 -8.76 4.77 11.00
C TYR A 56 -8.39 6.10 10.35
N LEU A 57 -9.41 6.94 10.09
CA LEU A 57 -9.21 8.33 9.73
C LEU A 57 -8.90 9.12 11.01
N GLU A 58 -7.69 9.66 11.09
CA GLU A 58 -7.24 10.41 12.27
C GLU A 58 -7.73 11.85 12.26
N GLN A 59 -7.52 12.57 11.15
CA GLN A 59 -7.79 14.00 11.05
C GLN A 59 -7.98 14.42 9.59
N VAL A 60 -8.73 15.51 9.40
CA VAL A 60 -8.87 16.24 8.13
C VAL A 60 -8.45 17.68 8.38
N LEU A 61 -7.50 18.18 7.60
CA LEU A 61 -6.99 19.55 7.74
C LEU A 61 -7.77 20.49 6.80
N PHE A 62 -8.19 21.63 7.35
CA PHE A 62 -8.84 22.71 6.61
C PHE A 62 -7.94 23.96 6.67
N PRO A 63 -8.08 24.91 5.72
CA PRO A 63 -7.36 26.19 5.75
C PRO A 63 -7.64 27.01 7.01
#